data_AF-A0A9D0I8K9-F1
#
_entry.id   AF-A0A9D0I8K9-F1
#
_cell.length_a   1.000
_cell.length_b   1.000
_cell.length_c   1.000
_cell.angle_alpha   90.00
_cell.angle_beta   90.00
_cell.angle_gamma   90.00
#
_symmetry.space_group_name_H-M   'P 1'
#
loop_
_entity.id
_entity.type
_entity.pdbx_description
1 polymer ?
#
loop_
_entity_poly.entity_id
_entity_poly.type
_entity_poly.pdbx_seq_one_letter_code
_entity_poly.pdbx_strand_id
1 'polypeptide(L)'
;MGFIRNLFALLGLLAVIFAGLVYVKVKGVAADFDPQAPAVYWQLAEQILDKGNAVEATVWKREVAEGLSADEVEETMKFVANEHNISNVGELPL
;
A
#
# COMPACT_ATOMS: atom_id res chain seq x y z
N MET A 1 -31.87 -30.21 9.20
CA MET A 1 -30.52 -30.63 8.75
C MET A 1 -30.32 -30.49 7.25
N GLY A 2 -31.17 -31.08 6.38
CA GLY A 2 -31.00 -31.02 4.93
C GLY A 2 -31.06 -29.61 4.31
N PHE A 3 -32.01 -28.77 4.74
CA PHE A 3 -32.16 -27.41 4.21
C PHE A 3 -30.94 -26.51 4.48
N ILE A 4 -30.45 -26.49 5.72
CA ILE A 4 -29.26 -25.73 6.12
C ILE A 4 -28.01 -26.22 5.36
N ARG A 5 -27.84 -27.54 5.22
CA ARG A 5 -26.73 -28.12 4.44
C ARG A 5 -26.79 -27.72 2.97
N ASN A 6 -27.98 -27.74 2.37
CA ASN A 6 -28.17 -27.34 0.97
C ASN A 6 -27.94 -25.84 0.77
N LEU A 7 -28.33 -25.02 1.74
CA LEU A 7 -28.07 -23.57 1.72
C LEU A 7 -26.57 -23.28 1.77
N PHE A 8 -25.82 -23.89 2.70
CA PHE A 8 -24.36 -23.75 2.74
C PHE A 8 -23.68 -24.31 1.49
N ALA A 9 -24.19 -25.41 0.92
CA ALA A 9 -23.66 -25.95 -0.33
C ALA A 9 -23.88 -24.99 -1.51
N LEU A 10 -25.06 -24.34 -1.59
CA LEU A 10 -25.35 -23.33 -2.60
C LEU A 10 -24.46 -22.10 -2.42
N LEU A 11 -24.31 -21.60 -1.20
CA LEU A 11 -23.43 -20.47 -0.89
C LEU A 11 -21.97 -20.79 -1.20
N GLY A 12 -21.50 -22.00 -0.87
CA GLY A 12 -20.17 -22.48 -1.21
C GLY A 12 -19.96 -22.56 -2.72
N LEU A 13 -20.95 -23.08 -3.46
CA LEU A 13 -20.90 -23.12 -4.92
C LEU A 13 -20.85 -21.70 -5.52
N LEU A 14 -21.67 -20.79 -5.04
CA LEU A 14 -21.65 -19.38 -5.47
C LEU A 14 -20.32 -18.72 -5.16
N ALA A 15 -19.72 -18.97 -3.99
CA ALA A 15 -18.42 -18.44 -3.61
C ALA A 15 -17.31 -18.96 -4.53
N VAL A 16 -17.32 -20.26 -4.88
CA VAL A 16 -16.33 -20.85 -5.80
C VAL A 16 -16.49 -20.28 -7.21
N ILE A 17 -17.73 -20.15 -7.71
CA ILE A 17 -18.01 -19.53 -9.01
C ILE A 17 -17.49 -18.09 -9.02
N PHE A 18 -17.81 -17.32 -7.97
CA PHE A 18 -17.37 -15.94 -7.84
C PHE A 18 -15.83 -15.84 -7.80
N ALA A 19 -15.17 -16.65 -6.99
CA ALA A 19 -13.71 -16.70 -6.91
C ALA A 19 -13.07 -17.04 -8.28
N GLY A 20 -13.65 -17.99 -9.03
CA GLY A 20 -13.20 -18.34 -10.38
C GLY A 20 -13.33 -17.17 -11.36
N LEU A 21 -14.45 -16.45 -11.35
CA LEU A 21 -14.65 -15.26 -12.18
C LEU A 21 -13.66 -14.14 -11.83
N VAL A 22 -13.47 -13.87 -10.53
CA VAL A 22 -12.48 -12.90 -10.06
C VAL A 22 -11.08 -13.29 -10.50
N TYR A 23 -10.69 -14.56 -10.34
CA TYR A 23 -9.38 -15.04 -10.75
C TYR A 23 -9.11 -14.82 -12.24
N VAL A 24 -10.07 -15.16 -13.12
CA VAL A 24 -9.92 -14.96 -14.57
C VAL A 24 -9.74 -13.49 -14.92
N LYS A 25 -10.41 -12.57 -14.21
CA LYS A 25 -10.29 -11.13 -14.43
C LYS A 25 -8.98 -10.56 -13.87
N VAL A 26 -8.54 -11.03 -12.72
CA VAL A 26 -7.38 -10.48 -11.99
C VAL A 26 -6.06 -11.06 -12.48
N LYS A 27 -6.01 -12.32 -12.94
CA LYS A 27 -4.75 -12.98 -13.32
C LYS A 27 -3.93 -12.23 -14.37
N GLY A 28 -4.59 -11.54 -15.31
CA GLY A 28 -3.91 -10.77 -16.35
C GLY A 28 -3.25 -9.52 -15.76
N VAL A 29 -4.00 -8.78 -14.95
CA VAL A 29 -3.50 -7.57 -14.26
C VAL A 29 -2.42 -7.93 -13.24
N ALA A 30 -2.61 -9.00 -12.49
CA ALA A 30 -1.65 -9.46 -11.49
C ALA A 30 -0.33 -9.95 -12.10
N ALA A 31 -0.32 -10.38 -13.37
CA ALA A 31 0.91 -10.77 -14.06
C ALA A 31 1.81 -9.57 -14.40
N ASP A 32 1.21 -8.38 -14.53
CA ASP A 32 1.95 -7.14 -14.81
C ASP A 32 2.53 -6.49 -13.55
N PHE A 33 2.15 -6.98 -12.37
CA PHE A 33 2.62 -6.43 -11.10
C PHE A 33 4.03 -6.93 -10.80
N ASP A 34 4.82 -6.10 -10.13
CA ASP A 34 6.09 -6.53 -9.56
C ASP A 34 5.87 -7.73 -8.63
N PRO A 35 6.72 -8.78 -8.67
CA PRO A 35 6.60 -9.95 -7.81
C PRO A 35 6.54 -9.63 -6.31
N GLN A 36 7.11 -8.50 -5.89
CA GLN A 36 7.08 -8.03 -4.49
C GLN A 36 5.81 -7.27 -4.14
N ALA A 37 5.00 -6.85 -5.12
CA ALA A 37 3.82 -6.02 -4.89
C ALA A 37 2.84 -6.61 -3.84
N PRO A 38 2.50 -7.91 -3.85
CA PRO A 38 1.62 -8.47 -2.82
C PRO A 38 2.16 -8.29 -1.40
N ALA A 39 3.46 -8.46 -1.21
CA ALA A 39 4.10 -8.27 0.09
C ALA A 39 4.10 -6.80 0.52
N VAL A 40 4.38 -5.88 -0.40
CA VAL A 40 4.36 -4.43 -0.14
C VAL A 40 2.95 -3.96 0.23
N TYR A 41 1.92 -4.38 -0.50
CA TYR A 41 0.53 -4.03 -0.17
C TYR A 41 0.08 -4.64 1.15
N TRP A 42 0.54 -5.85 1.47
CA TRP A 42 0.27 -6.45 2.77
C TRP A 42 0.89 -5.65 3.92
N GLN A 43 2.16 -5.28 3.79
CA GLN A 43 2.84 -4.42 4.78
C GLN A 43 2.15 -3.06 4.94
N LEU A 44 1.67 -2.46 3.84
CA LEU A 44 0.90 -1.23 3.91
C LEU A 44 -0.39 -1.44 4.71
N ALA A 45 -1.13 -2.52 4.47
CA ALA A 45 -2.35 -2.82 5.22
C ALA A 45 -2.07 -3.00 6.72
N GLU A 46 -1.00 -3.72 7.08
CA GLU A 46 -0.56 -3.87 8.47
C GLU A 46 -0.24 -2.50 9.11
N GLN A 47 0.50 -1.63 8.41
CA GLN A 47 0.84 -0.30 8.91
C GLN A 47 -0.37 0.61 9.06
N ILE A 48 -1.34 0.52 8.15
CA ILE A 48 -2.61 1.27 8.25
C ILE A 48 -3.39 0.82 9.48
N LEU A 49 -3.46 -0.49 9.72
CA LEU A 49 -4.17 -1.04 10.88
C LEU A 49 -3.48 -0.66 12.20
N ASP A 50 -2.16 -0.66 12.24
CA ASP A 50 -1.36 -0.28 13.42
C ASP A 50 -1.50 1.21 13.76
N LYS A 51 -1.36 2.09 12.75
CA LYS A 51 -1.38 3.55 12.95
C LYS A 51 -2.81 4.13 12.97
N GLY A 52 -3.80 3.40 12.46
CA GLY A 52 -5.17 3.89 12.30
C GLY A 52 -5.33 5.06 11.31
N ASN A 53 -4.26 5.40 10.57
CA ASN A 53 -4.23 6.53 9.64
C ASN A 53 -3.39 6.16 8.41
N ALA A 54 -4.01 6.26 7.22
CA ALA A 54 -3.34 5.90 5.97
C ALA A 54 -2.22 6.86 5.56
N VAL A 55 -2.35 8.15 5.87
CA VAL A 55 -1.32 9.15 5.57
C VAL A 55 -0.09 8.85 6.42
N GLU A 56 -0.28 8.66 7.73
CA GLU A 56 0.84 8.34 8.63
C GLU A 56 1.48 6.99 8.29
N ALA A 57 0.70 6.01 7.82
CA ALA A 57 1.22 4.73 7.36
C ALA A 57 2.21 4.88 6.19
N THR A 58 2.01 5.87 5.33
CA THR A 58 2.88 6.12 4.18
C THR A 58 4.04 7.08 4.45
N VAL A 59 4.15 7.65 5.66
CA VAL A 59 5.26 8.56 6.02
C VAL A 59 6.35 7.80 6.78
N TRP A 60 7.58 7.94 6.30
CA TRP A 60 8.77 7.49 7.02
C TRP A 60 9.29 8.60 7.93
N LYS A 61 9.43 8.28 9.22
CA LYS A 61 10.02 9.17 10.23
C LYS A 61 11.39 8.63 10.62
N ARG A 62 12.40 9.51 10.67
CA ARG A 62 13.75 9.16 11.15
C ARG A 62 14.29 10.25 12.04
N GLU A 63 14.87 9.85 13.16
CA GLU A 63 15.54 10.77 14.08
C GLU A 63 16.83 11.30 13.44
N VAL A 64 17.04 12.61 13.57
CA VAL A 64 18.23 13.31 13.07
C VAL A 64 19.20 13.56 14.22
N ALA A 65 20.45 13.84 13.89
CA ALA A 65 21.46 14.16 14.91
C ALA A 65 21.08 15.41 15.72
N GLU A 66 21.45 15.42 16.99
CA GLU A 66 21.24 16.58 17.87
C GLU A 66 21.98 17.82 17.33
N GLY A 67 21.37 19.00 17.51
CA GLY A 67 21.94 20.28 17.10
C GLY A 67 21.66 20.67 15.64
N LEU A 68 21.01 19.81 14.85
CA LEU A 68 20.53 20.16 13.50
C LEU A 68 19.19 20.89 13.58
N SER A 69 19.05 21.98 12.83
CA SER A 69 17.75 22.65 12.66
C SER A 69 16.90 21.94 11.60
N ALA A 70 15.57 22.12 11.69
CA ALA A 70 14.64 21.55 10.71
C ALA A 70 14.91 22.09 9.29
N ASP A 71 15.21 23.39 9.17
CA ASP A 71 15.45 24.06 7.89
C ASP A 71 16.71 23.51 7.19
N GLU A 72 17.80 23.28 7.93
CA GLU A 72 19.04 22.70 7.37
C GLU A 72 18.82 21.26 6.88
N VAL A 73 18.05 20.47 7.64
CA VAL A 73 17.70 19.10 7.25
C VAL A 73 16.84 19.12 5.99
N GLU A 74 15.85 19.99 5.94
CA GLU A 74 14.95 20.13 4.79
C GLU A 74 15.71 20.57 3.52
N GLU A 75 16.58 21.57 3.62
CA GLU A 75 17.40 22.04 2.49
C GLU A 75 18.31 20.91 1.97
N THR A 76 18.95 20.17 2.88
CA THR A 76 19.81 19.04 2.51
C THR A 76 19.01 17.93 1.84
N MET A 77 17.82 17.61 2.35
CA MET A 77 16.94 16.59 1.75
C MET A 77 16.51 16.98 0.33
N LYS A 78 16.21 18.26 0.07
CA LYS A 78 15.89 18.75 -1.28
C LYS A 78 17.06 18.61 -2.24
N PHE A 79 18.27 18.94 -1.79
CA PHE A 79 19.47 18.80 -2.60
C PHE A 79 19.68 17.34 -3.02
N VAL A 80 19.63 16.40 -2.08
CA VAL A 80 19.77 14.96 -2.35
C VAL A 80 18.63 14.43 -3.23
N ALA A 81 17.39 14.88 -3.00
CA ALA A 81 16.25 14.52 -3.83
C ALA A 81 16.49 14.88 -5.31
N ASN A 82 17.02 16.08 -5.58
CA ASN A 82 17.35 16.50 -6.94
C ASN A 82 18.44 15.61 -7.58
N GLU A 83 19.48 15.21 -6.83
CA GLU A 83 20.51 14.28 -7.33
C GLU A 83 19.91 12.92 -7.75
N HIS A 84 18.86 12.49 -7.05
CA HIS A 84 18.13 11.25 -7.35
C HIS A 84 16.95 11.43 -8.31
N ASN A 85 16.79 12.60 -8.95
CA ASN A 85 15.67 12.94 -9.83
C ASN A 85 14.29 12.81 -9.16
N ILE A 86 14.23 13.11 -7.87
CA ILE A 86 13.00 13.16 -7.08
C ILE A 86 12.55 14.63 -7.04
N SER A 87 11.43 14.94 -7.69
CA SER A 87 10.88 16.30 -7.68
C SER A 87 10.29 16.64 -6.32
N ASN A 88 10.57 17.85 -5.85
CA ASN A 88 9.88 18.37 -4.68
C ASN A 88 8.44 18.76 -5.03
N VAL A 89 7.48 18.30 -4.24
CA VAL A 89 6.05 18.53 -4.48
C VAL A 89 5.47 19.36 -3.34
N GLY A 90 4.66 20.37 -3.66
CA GLY A 90 4.00 21.22 -2.66
C GLY A 90 4.71 22.53 -2.31
N GLU A 91 5.79 22.90 -3.01
CA GLU A 91 6.42 24.22 -2.89
C GLU A 91 5.81 25.23 -3.88
N LEU A 92 5.65 26.47 -3.44
CA LEU A 92 5.12 27.58 -4.25
C LEU A 92 6.25 28.38 -4.93
N PRO A 93 6.01 29.02 -6.10
CA PRO A 93 4.82 28.90 -6.94
C PRO A 93 4.99 27.75 -7.94
N LEU A 94 3.90 26.99 -8.13
CA LEU A 94 3.77 25.93 -9.12
C LEU A 94 4.16 26.40 -10.54
#